data_AF-A0A1T2A5A8-F1
#
_entry.id   AF-A0A1T2A5A8-F1
#
_cell.length_a   1.000
_cell.length_b   1.000
_cell.length_c   1.000
_cell.angle_alpha   90.00
_cell.angle_beta   90.00
_cell.angle_gamma   90.00
#
_symmetry.space_group_name_H-M   'P 1'
#
loop_
_entity.id
_entity.type
_entity.pdbx_description
1 polymer ?
#
loop_
_entity_poly.entity_id
_entity_poly.type
_entity_poly.pdbx_seq_one_letter_code
_entity_poly.pdbx_strand_id
1 'polypeptide(L)'
;MTETREARLKRMKMRSWRRGIKEMDLILGPYADACLPELDAATLDLYDQLLEENDQDLYPWVSGAQPCPPKYLDLLSEIGKFARERHIAKT
;
A
#
# COMPACT_ATOMS: atom_id res chain seq x y z
N MET A 1 -16.95 -7.09 18.17
CA MET A 1 -16.72 -5.66 18.40
C MET A 1 -16.10 -5.10 17.13
N THR A 2 -16.73 -4.15 16.48
CA THR A 2 -16.20 -3.52 15.25
C THR A 2 -15.00 -2.66 15.61
N GLU A 3 -13.88 -2.81 14.88
CA GLU A 3 -12.67 -2.00 15.06
C GLU A 3 -12.99 -0.51 14.76
N THR A 4 -12.43 0.43 15.53
CA THR A 4 -12.58 1.87 15.23
C THR A 4 -11.74 2.25 14.00
N ARG A 5 -12.14 3.30 13.27
CA ARG A 5 -11.37 3.77 12.09
C ARG A 5 -9.92 4.05 12.44
N GLU A 6 -9.66 4.71 13.56
CA GLU A 6 -8.30 5.03 14.02
C GLU A 6 -7.46 3.77 14.30
N ALA A 7 -8.05 2.77 14.98
CA ALA A 7 -7.37 1.51 15.25
C ALA A 7 -7.03 0.77 13.94
N ARG A 8 -7.97 0.77 12.99
CA ARG A 8 -7.80 0.20 11.65
C ARG A 8 -6.65 0.85 10.90
N LEU A 9 -6.63 2.19 10.81
CA LEU A 9 -5.56 2.92 10.13
C LEU A 9 -4.18 2.67 10.79
N LYS A 10 -4.14 2.63 12.12
CA LYS A 10 -2.91 2.36 12.87
C LYS A 10 -2.37 0.95 12.57
N ARG A 11 -3.26 -0.05 12.52
CA ARG A 11 -2.91 -1.43 12.16
C ARG A 11 -2.41 -1.53 10.73
N MET A 12 -3.10 -0.90 9.77
CA MET A 12 -2.70 -0.87 8.36
C MET A 12 -1.32 -0.22 8.20
N LYS A 13 -1.12 0.97 8.76
CA LYS A 13 0.17 1.67 8.75
C LYS A 13 1.29 0.80 9.31
N MET A 14 1.05 0.13 10.44
CA MET A 14 2.03 -0.78 11.02
C MET A 14 2.39 -1.93 10.07
N ARG A 15 1.40 -2.53 9.39
CA ARG A 15 1.64 -3.61 8.40
C ARG A 15 2.37 -3.10 7.16
N SER A 16 2.12 -1.87 6.72
CA SER A 16 2.82 -1.25 5.59
C SER A 16 4.30 -0.97 5.85
N TRP A 17 4.69 -0.83 7.12
CA TRP A 17 6.08 -0.58 7.56
C TRP A 17 6.80 -1.82 8.11
N ARG A 18 6.14 -2.98 8.15
CA ARG A 18 6.67 -4.23 8.68
C ARG A 18 6.53 -5.36 7.67
N ARG A 19 6.95 -5.08 6.43
CA ARG A 19 7.03 -6.04 5.34
C ARG A 19 8.28 -6.91 5.49
N GLY A 20 8.33 -8.00 4.75
CA GLY A 20 9.44 -8.95 4.72
C GLY A 20 10.66 -8.44 3.95
N ILE A 21 10.49 -7.46 3.06
CA ILE A 21 11.59 -6.82 2.33
C ILE A 21 11.55 -5.29 2.45
N LYS A 22 12.73 -4.68 2.54
CA LYS A 22 12.90 -3.24 2.78
C LYS A 22 12.32 -2.38 1.65
N GLU A 23 12.40 -2.87 0.42
CA GLU A 23 11.86 -2.21 -0.76
C GLU A 23 10.35 -2.00 -0.62
N MET A 24 9.62 -3.00 -0.12
CA MET A 24 8.18 -2.89 0.09
C MET A 24 7.83 -1.93 1.22
N ASP A 25 8.61 -1.91 2.31
CA ASP A 25 8.43 -0.89 3.37
C ASP A 25 8.59 0.53 2.82
N LEU A 26 9.59 0.75 1.94
CA LEU A 26 9.86 2.06 1.36
C LEU A 26 8.82 2.52 0.33
N ILE A 27 8.07 1.58 -0.24
CA ILE A 27 6.96 1.84 -1.15
C ILE A 27 5.67 2.06 -0.36
N LEU A 28 5.25 1.07 0.44
CA LEU A 28 3.94 1.06 1.10
C LEU A 28 3.90 1.93 2.35
N GLY A 29 4.97 2.02 3.13
CA GLY A 29 5.02 2.79 4.37
C GLY A 29 4.73 4.28 4.15
N PRO A 30 5.46 4.97 3.26
CA PRO A 30 5.22 6.38 2.95
C PRO A 30 3.84 6.65 2.33
N TYR A 31 3.35 5.74 1.48
CA TYR A 31 1.99 5.82 0.96
C TYR A 31 0.97 5.71 2.10
N ALA A 32 1.18 4.77 3.02
CA ALA A 32 0.29 4.56 4.14
C ALA A 32 0.22 5.79 5.06
N ASP A 33 1.36 6.43 5.28
CA ASP A 33 1.46 7.64 6.10
C ASP A 33 0.71 8.84 5.51
N ALA A 34 0.76 8.99 4.18
CA ALA A 34 0.21 10.14 3.48
C ALA A 34 -1.25 9.95 3.05
N CYS A 35 -1.62 8.75 2.60
CA CYS A 35 -2.88 8.53 1.88
C CYS A 35 -3.97 7.88 2.74
N LEU A 36 -3.63 6.97 3.67
CA LEU A 36 -4.65 6.23 4.46
C LEU A 36 -5.70 7.11 5.17
N PRO A 37 -5.36 8.29 5.75
CA PRO A 37 -6.35 9.15 6.38
C PRO A 37 -7.42 9.69 5.42
N GLU A 38 -7.07 9.80 4.13
CA GLU A 38 -7.89 10.42 3.09
C GLU A 38 -8.68 9.38 2.26
N LEU A 39 -8.31 8.09 2.34
CA LEU A 39 -9.01 7.04 1.61
C LEU A 39 -10.43 6.80 2.15
N ASP A 40 -11.33 6.48 1.22
CA ASP A 40 -12.69 6.05 1.54
C ASP A 40 -12.72 4.61 2.09
N ALA A 41 -13.88 4.19 2.59
CA ALA A 41 -14.03 2.88 3.22
C ALA A 41 -13.75 1.72 2.27
N ALA A 42 -14.19 1.80 1.01
CA ALA A 42 -14.02 0.75 0.02
C ALA A 42 -12.55 0.56 -0.37
N THR A 43 -11.82 1.66 -0.54
CA THR A 43 -10.39 1.64 -0.85
C THR A 43 -9.59 1.14 0.34
N LEU A 44 -9.98 1.51 1.57
CA LEU A 44 -9.38 0.95 2.78
C LEU A 44 -9.61 -0.56 2.88
N ASP A 45 -10.79 -1.08 2.50
CA ASP A 45 -11.06 -2.52 2.47
C ASP A 45 -10.19 -3.25 1.46
N LEU A 46 -10.00 -2.64 0.28
CA LEU A 46 -9.13 -3.18 -0.75
C LEU A 46 -7.64 -3.14 -0.33
N TYR A 47 -7.21 -2.05 0.30
CA TYR A 47 -5.84 -1.91 0.82
C TYR A 47 -5.57 -2.91 1.95
N ASP A 48 -6.53 -3.17 2.85
CA ASP A 48 -6.38 -4.19 3.89
C ASP A 48 -6.13 -5.58 3.28
N GLN A 49 -6.91 -5.94 2.26
CA GLN A 49 -6.72 -7.20 1.52
C GLN A 49 -5.35 -7.25 0.84
N LEU A 50 -4.92 -6.15 0.22
CA LEU A 50 -3.60 -6.06 -0.40
C LEU A 50 -2.47 -6.33 0.62
N LEU A 51 -2.62 -5.85 1.86
CA LEU A 51 -1.64 -6.08 2.93
C LEU A 51 -1.56 -7.54 3.40
N GLU A 52 -2.54 -8.38 3.07
CA GLU A 52 -2.50 -9.83 3.34
C GLU A 52 -1.70 -10.62 2.31
N GLU A 53 -1.42 -10.02 1.15
CA GLU A 53 -0.61 -10.63 0.10
C GLU A 53 0.87 -10.67 0.48
N ASN A 54 1.63 -11.64 -0.07
CA ASN A 54 3.06 -11.79 0.21
C ASN A 54 3.89 -10.78 -0.59
N ASP A 55 5.03 -10.37 -0.04
CA ASP A 55 5.91 -9.40 -0.71
C ASP A 55 6.52 -9.91 -2.03
N GLN A 56 6.68 -11.24 -2.15
CA GLN A 56 7.17 -11.87 -3.38
C GLN A 56 6.21 -11.69 -4.55
N ASP A 57 4.91 -11.52 -4.28
CA ASP A 57 3.88 -11.24 -5.28
C ASP A 57 3.67 -9.73 -5.45
N LEU A 58 3.57 -9.00 -4.33
CA LEU A 58 3.35 -7.56 -4.35
C LEU A 58 4.45 -6.78 -5.09
N TYR A 59 5.72 -7.16 -4.90
CA TYR A 59 6.82 -6.40 -5.47
C TYR A 59 6.84 -6.46 -7.02
N PRO A 60 6.72 -7.64 -7.67
CA PRO A 60 6.53 -7.74 -9.11
C PRO A 60 5.29 -6.97 -9.63
N TRP A 61 4.19 -6.94 -8.87
CA TRP A 61 2.99 -6.21 -9.26
C TRP A 61 3.18 -4.69 -9.23
N VAL A 62 3.73 -4.15 -8.15
CA VAL A 62 4.01 -2.71 -8.01
C VAL A 62 5.04 -2.24 -9.04
N SER A 63 6.07 -3.04 -9.30
CA SER A 63 7.11 -2.73 -10.28
C SER A 63 6.65 -2.88 -11.73
N GLY A 64 5.48 -3.48 -11.97
CA GLY A 64 4.97 -3.79 -13.31
C GLY A 64 5.68 -4.95 -13.99
N ALA A 65 6.50 -5.71 -13.27
CA ALA A 65 7.17 -6.90 -13.79
C ALA A 65 6.19 -8.07 -14.01
N GLN A 66 5.07 -8.10 -13.29
CA GLN A 66 4.00 -9.07 -13.45
C GLN A 66 2.63 -8.41 -13.39
N PRO A 67 1.62 -8.98 -14.08
CA PRO A 67 0.25 -8.50 -13.96
C PRO A 67 -0.29 -8.77 -12.55
N CYS A 68 -1.00 -7.79 -11.99
CA CYS A 68 -1.69 -7.94 -10.73
C CYS A 68 -3.15 -8.40 -10.95
N PRO A 69 -3.80 -8.96 -9.91
CA PRO A 69 -5.24 -9.18 -9.94
C PRO A 69 -6.00 -7.87 -10.28
N PRO A 70 -7.01 -7.90 -11.17
CA PRO A 70 -7.69 -6.69 -11.66
C PRO A 70 -8.24 -5.79 -10.55
N LYS A 71 -8.69 -6.38 -9.44
CA LYS A 71 -9.19 -5.64 -8.27
C LYS A 71 -8.17 -4.68 -7.67
N TYR A 72 -6.87 -4.95 -7.80
CA TYR A 72 -5.80 -4.13 -7.24
C TYR A 72 -5.20 -3.14 -8.25
N LEU A 73 -5.62 -3.17 -9.52
CA LEU A 73 -4.93 -2.46 -10.59
C LEU A 73 -4.87 -0.95 -10.35
N ASP A 74 -6.01 -0.33 -10.04
CA ASP A 74 -6.09 1.11 -9.84
C ASP A 74 -5.30 1.54 -8.59
N LEU A 75 -5.46 0.80 -7.48
CA LEU A 75 -4.75 1.04 -6.22
C LEU A 75 -3.23 0.92 -6.39
N LEU A 76 -2.74 -0.14 -7.05
CA LEU A 76 -1.31 -0.34 -7.28
C LEU A 76 -0.74 0.70 -8.25
N SER A 77 -1.53 1.12 -9.23
CA SER A 77 -1.15 2.21 -10.15
C SER A 77 -0.95 3.52 -9.39
N GLU A 78 -1.85 3.84 -8.46
CA GLU A 78 -1.74 5.01 -7.58
C GLU A 78 -0.52 4.92 -6.66
N ILE A 79 -0.33 3.80 -5.96
CA ILE A 79 0.82 3.56 -5.08
C ILE A 79 2.13 3.71 -5.85
N GLY A 80 2.23 3.09 -7.03
CA GLY A 80 3.41 3.18 -7.88
C GLY A 80 3.69 4.61 -8.37
N LYS A 81 2.65 5.37 -8.70
CA LYS A 81 2.75 6.79 -9.06
C LYS A 81 3.29 7.61 -7.89
N PHE A 82 2.68 7.48 -6.71
CA PHE A 82 3.10 8.17 -5.49
C PHE A 82 4.58 7.87 -5.15
N ALA A 83 4.98 6.60 -5.23
CA ALA A 83 6.35 6.20 -4.94
C ALA A 83 7.37 6.84 -5.90
N ARG A 84 7.06 6.92 -7.20
CA ARG A 84 7.91 7.56 -8.22
C ARG A 84 8.01 9.07 -8.00
N GLU A 85 6.88 9.75 -7.79
CA GLU A 85 6.85 11.20 -7.57
C GLU A 85 7.63 11.61 -6.32
N ARG A 86 7.51 10.83 -5.24
CA ARG A 86 8.28 11.04 -4.01
C ARG A 86 9.79 10.85 -4.21
N HIS A 87 10.20 9.93 -5.08
CA HIS A 87 11.61 9.73 -5.39
C HIS A 87 12.19 10.91 -6.17
N ILE A 88 11.44 11.44 -7.13
CA ILE A 88 11.83 12.61 -7.93
C ILE A 88 11.94 13.85 -7.04
N ALA A 89 10.96 14.10 -6.16
CA ALA A 89 10.94 15.28 -5.29
C ALA A 89 12.07 15.34 -4.24
N LYS A 90 12.85 14.26 -4.08
CA LYS A 90 14.00 14.19 -3.17
C LYS A 90 15.35 14.39 -3.87
N THR A 91 15.37 14.50 -5.19
CA THR A 91 16.57 14.73 -6.02
C THR A 91 16.65 16.20 -6.41
#